data_AF-A0A7S3MXG6-F1
#
_entry.id   AF-A0A7S3MXG6-F1
#
_cell.length_a   1.000
_cell.length_b   1.000
_cell.length_c   1.000
_cell.angle_alpha   90.00
_cell.angle_beta   90.00
_cell.angle_gamma   90.00
#
_symmetry.space_group_name_H-M   'P 1'
#
loop_
_entity.id
_entity.type
_entity.pdbx_description
1 polymer ?
#
loop_
_entity_poly.entity_id
_entity_poly.type
_entity_poly.pdbx_seq_one_letter_code
_entity_poly.pdbx_strand_id
1 'polypeptide(L)'
;MVIEKKQLAPGFVQQFQTQCNKCGGEGRIKTSTCHVCRGDKTKQALDELFVFIEKGTPDGHEERFRDASDEFVNVRAGDVIFKIQQIPHPVFSREGNNLKMEQEISLKQALLGFKIEVTHLDGHQ
;
A
#
# COMPACT_ATOMS: atom_id res chain seq x y z
N MET A 1 -20.88 29.92 -6.19
CA MET A 1 -22.20 29.41 -6.63
C MET A 1 -23.02 30.56 -7.19
N VAL A 2 -24.04 30.29 -7.99
CA VAL A 2 -24.97 31.30 -8.52
C VAL A 2 -26.39 30.89 -8.09
N ILE A 3 -27.21 31.86 -7.66
CA ILE A 3 -28.59 31.59 -7.26
C ILE A 3 -29.48 31.67 -8.50
N GLU A 4 -30.18 30.58 -8.80
CA GLU A 4 -31.17 30.48 -9.87
C GLU A 4 -32.58 30.40 -9.26
N LYS A 5 -33.47 31.32 -9.65
CA LYS A 5 -34.86 31.32 -9.16
C LYS A 5 -35.75 30.59 -10.16
N LYS A 6 -36.42 29.52 -9.73
CA LYS A 6 -37.41 28.80 -10.54
C LYS A 6 -38.79 28.96 -9.91
N GLN A 7 -39.75 29.42 -10.70
CA GLN A 7 -41.15 29.53 -10.28
C GLN A 7 -41.84 28.20 -10.56
N LEU A 8 -42.32 27.54 -9.51
CA LEU A 8 -43.00 26.24 -9.61
C LEU A 8 -44.52 26.40 -9.67
N ALA A 9 -45.07 27.48 -9.09
CA ALA A 9 -46.48 27.85 -9.15
C ALA A 9 -46.65 29.37 -8.92
N PRO A 10 -47.83 29.96 -9.19
CA PRO A 10 -48.13 31.33 -8.82
C PRO A 10 -47.92 31.56 -7.31
N GLY A 11 -47.06 32.52 -6.93
CA GLY A 11 -46.70 32.79 -5.53
C GLY A 11 -45.69 31.82 -4.90
N PHE A 12 -45.29 30.74 -5.58
CA PHE A 12 -44.32 29.75 -5.07
C PHE A 12 -43.03 29.78 -5.89
N VAL A 13 -42.02 30.49 -5.39
CA VAL A 13 -40.70 30.62 -6.00
C VAL A 13 -39.66 29.90 -5.14
N GLN A 14 -38.92 28.97 -5.75
CA GLN A 14 -37.81 28.27 -5.10
C GLN A 14 -36.48 28.80 -5.64
N GLN A 15 -35.54 29.06 -4.74
CA GLN A 15 -34.18 29.45 -5.08
C GLN A 15 -33.29 28.21 -5.03
N PHE A 16 -32.64 27.90 -6.15
CA PHE A 16 -31.65 26.83 -6.25
C PHE A 16 -30.25 27.44 -6.28
N GLN A 17 -29.32 26.85 -5.55
CA GLN A 17 -27.90 27.20 -5.68
C GLN A 17 -27.28 26.28 -6.72
N THR A 18 -26.90 26.85 -7.86
CA THR A 18 -26.28 26.12 -8.97
C THR A 18 -24.78 26.43 -9.04
N GLN A 19 -24.01 25.51 -9.60
CA GLN A 19 -22.58 25.73 -9.86
C GLN A 19 -22.38 26.94 -10.78
N CYS A 20 -21.40 27.78 -10.48
CA CYS A 20 -21.12 28.94 -11.32
C CYS A 20 -20.43 28.51 -12.61
N ASN A 21 -21.04 28.76 -13.77
CA ASN A 21 -20.46 28.40 -15.07
C ASN A 21 -19.10 29.07 -15.36
N LYS A 22 -18.80 30.22 -14.73
CA LYS A 22 -17.53 30.94 -14.94
C LYS A 22 -16.35 30.39 -14.11
N CYS A 23 -16.61 29.87 -12.91
CA CYS A 23 -15.55 29.37 -12.02
C CYS A 23 -15.67 27.89 -11.69
N GLY A 24 -16.65 27.17 -12.23
CA GLY A 24 -16.87 25.75 -11.95
C GLY A 24 -17.08 25.45 -10.46
N GLY A 25 -17.54 26.43 -9.67
CA GLY A 25 -17.68 26.26 -8.22
C GLY A 25 -16.39 26.44 -7.41
N GLU A 26 -15.22 26.67 -8.02
CA GLU A 26 -13.95 26.90 -7.30
C GLU A 26 -13.88 28.26 -6.59
N GLY A 27 -14.85 29.16 -6.82
CA GLY A 27 -14.91 30.48 -6.18
C GLY A 27 -13.90 31.51 -6.72
N ARG A 28 -12.99 31.10 -7.61
CA ARG A 28 -12.03 31.97 -8.31
C ARG A 28 -12.02 31.66 -9.80
N ILE A 29 -11.84 32.69 -10.63
CA ILE A 29 -11.72 32.53 -12.08
C ILE A 29 -10.23 32.28 -12.40
N LYS A 30 -9.92 31.18 -13.08
CA LYS A 30 -8.56 30.84 -13.49
C LYS A 30 -8.12 31.80 -14.61
N THR A 31 -7.15 32.66 -14.35
CA THR A 31 -6.57 33.58 -15.36
C THR A 31 -5.43 32.94 -16.14
N SER A 32 -4.72 31.99 -15.52
CA SER A 32 -3.66 31.21 -16.16
C SER A 32 -3.68 29.78 -15.61
N THR A 33 -3.22 28.85 -16.44
CA THR A 33 -3.20 27.42 -16.13
C THR A 33 -1.76 26.97 -15.89
N CYS A 34 -1.53 26.12 -14.89
CA CYS A 34 -0.20 25.56 -14.63
C CYS A 34 0.30 24.74 -15.84
N HIS A 35 1.53 24.96 -16.29
CA HIS A 35 2.09 24.23 -17.44
C HIS A 35 2.40 22.76 -17.12
N VAL A 36 2.63 22.43 -15.85
CA VAL A 36 2.97 21.07 -15.38
C VAL A 36 1.72 20.21 -15.19
N CYS A 37 0.74 20.68 -14.40
CA CYS A 37 -0.47 19.91 -14.08
C CYS A 37 -1.71 20.32 -14.87
N ARG A 38 -1.60 21.31 -15.77
CA ARG A 38 -2.70 21.79 -16.63
C ARG A 38 -4.01 22.13 -15.90
N GLY A 39 -3.93 22.47 -14.62
CA GLY A 39 -5.07 22.85 -13.79
C GLY A 39 -5.63 21.72 -12.92
N ASP A 40 -5.09 20.50 -13.04
CA ASP A 40 -5.51 19.30 -12.28
C ASP A 40 -4.96 19.27 -10.86
N LYS A 41 -3.99 20.14 -10.54
CA LYS A 41 -3.36 20.33 -9.21
C LYS A 41 -2.63 19.09 -8.67
N THR A 42 -2.63 17.96 -9.39
CA THR A 42 -1.83 16.75 -9.14
C THR A 42 -1.13 16.32 -10.43
N LYS A 43 -0.12 15.46 -10.32
CA LYS A 43 0.56 14.82 -11.46
C LYS A 43 0.97 13.41 -11.07
N GLN A 44 1.06 12.50 -12.03
CA GLN A 44 1.70 11.20 -11.80
C GLN A 44 3.21 11.40 -11.64
N ALA A 45 3.77 10.78 -10.61
CA ALA A 45 5.19 10.76 -10.33
C ALA A 45 5.60 9.33 -9.96
N LEU A 46 6.85 8.97 -10.23
CA LEU A 46 7.47 7.74 -9.72
C LEU A 46 8.22 8.11 -8.45
N ASP A 47 7.92 7.40 -7.36
CA ASP A 47 8.60 7.53 -6.07
C ASP A 47 9.18 6.16 -5.68
N GLU A 48 10.41 6.17 -5.16
CA GLU A 48 11.15 4.95 -4.81
C GLU A 48 11.16 4.78 -3.29
N LEU A 49 10.51 3.73 -2.79
CA LEU A 49 10.47 3.40 -1.37
C LEU A 49 11.44 2.26 -1.05
N PHE A 50 12.39 2.53 -0.15
CA PHE A 50 13.37 1.54 0.30
C PHE A 50 12.89 0.85 1.58
N VAL A 51 12.63 -0.45 1.49
CA VAL A 51 12.29 -1.29 2.64
C VAL A 51 13.53 -2.04 3.11
N PHE A 52 13.92 -1.85 4.37
CA PHE A 52 15.00 -2.59 4.99
C PHE A 52 14.44 -3.79 5.77
N ILE A 53 14.84 -4.99 5.39
CA ILE A 53 14.40 -6.23 6.06
C ILE A 53 15.52 -6.69 6.98
N GLU A 54 15.26 -6.63 8.29
CA GLU A 54 16.20 -7.10 9.30
C GLU A 54 16.30 -8.63 9.34
N LYS A 55 17.44 -9.11 9.85
CA LYS A 55 17.63 -10.55 10.02
C LYS A 55 16.65 -11.07 11.08
N GLY A 56 15.90 -12.11 10.72
CA GLY A 56 14.93 -12.72 11.63
C GLY A 56 13.57 -12.05 11.64
N THR A 57 13.30 -11.07 10.78
CA THR A 57 11.95 -10.50 10.63
C THR A 57 10.91 -11.60 10.43
N PRO A 58 9.81 -11.62 11.21
CA PRO A 58 8.81 -12.68 11.13
C PRO A 58 7.95 -12.55 9.87
N ASP A 59 7.30 -13.65 9.50
CA ASP A 59 6.27 -13.61 8.47
C ASP A 59 5.12 -12.70 8.88
N GLY A 60 4.60 -11.95 7.92
CA GLY A 60 3.52 -10.99 8.13
C GLY A 60 3.93 -9.70 8.82
N HIS A 61 5.23 -9.46 9.06
CA HIS A 61 5.72 -8.17 9.56
C HIS A 61 5.32 -7.03 8.63
N GLU A 62 4.92 -5.90 9.21
CA GLU A 62 4.42 -4.74 8.47
C GLU A 62 5.36 -3.54 8.63
N GLU A 63 5.87 -3.05 7.51
CA GLU A 63 6.63 -1.79 7.44
C GLU A 63 5.73 -0.68 6.87
N ARG A 64 5.62 0.43 7.61
CA ARG A 64 4.67 1.52 7.28
C ARG A 64 5.39 2.79 6.84
N PHE A 65 5.10 3.23 5.63
CA PHE A 65 5.48 4.54 5.10
C PHE A 65 4.29 5.48 5.24
N ARG A 66 4.43 6.46 6.14
CA ARG A 66 3.36 7.43 6.39
C ARG A 66 3.26 8.43 5.25
N ASP A 67 2.05 8.80 4.89
CA ASP A 67 1.76 9.83 3.89
C ASP A 67 2.41 9.55 2.50
N ALA A 68 2.70 8.29 2.20
CA ALA A 68 3.38 7.86 0.96
C ALA A 68 2.42 7.31 -0.12
N SER A 69 1.11 7.38 0.11
CA SER A 69 0.10 6.98 -0.86
C SER A 69 -0.24 8.13 -1.82
N ASP A 70 -1.22 7.92 -2.70
CA ASP A 70 -1.61 8.91 -3.71
C ASP A 70 -2.06 10.23 -3.08
N GLU A 71 -1.50 11.33 -3.59
CA GLU A 71 -1.84 12.68 -3.16
C GLU A 71 -3.02 13.24 -3.97
N PHE A 72 -4.02 13.77 -3.25
CA PHE A 72 -5.16 14.47 -3.85
C PHE A 72 -5.32 15.87 -3.28
N VAL A 73 -5.91 16.76 -4.09
CA VAL A 73 -6.11 18.17 -3.71
C VAL A 73 -6.98 18.27 -2.47
N ASN A 74 -6.49 18.95 -1.43
CA ASN A 74 -7.16 19.14 -0.15
C ASN A 74 -7.44 17.84 0.63
N VAL A 75 -6.76 16.75 0.30
CA VAL A 75 -6.84 15.47 1.03
C VAL A 75 -5.44 15.10 1.48
N ARG A 76 -5.31 14.60 2.73
CA ARG A 76 -4.05 14.08 3.23
C ARG A 76 -3.75 12.74 2.55
N ALA A 77 -2.51 12.54 2.12
CA ALA A 77 -2.07 11.26 1.57
C ALA A 77 -2.28 10.13 2.58
N GLY A 78 -2.60 8.94 2.06
CA GLY A 78 -2.67 7.73 2.86
C GLY A 78 -1.30 7.15 3.18
N ASP A 79 -1.29 6.05 3.93
CA ASP A 79 -0.06 5.30 4.23
C ASP A 79 0.12 4.15 3.23
N VAL A 80 1.39 3.81 2.94
CA VAL A 80 1.76 2.59 2.24
C VAL A 80 2.28 1.58 3.26
N ILE A 81 1.64 0.41 3.33
CA ILE A 81 1.99 -0.66 4.26
C ILE A 81 2.56 -1.82 3.45
N PHE A 82 3.83 -2.13 3.67
CA PHE A 82 4.48 -3.30 3.12
C PHE A 82 4.33 -4.46 4.09
N LYS A 83 3.70 -5.54 3.64
CA LYS A 83 3.61 -6.79 4.40
C LYS A 83 4.62 -7.79 3.88
N ILE A 84 5.55 -8.19 4.73
CA ILE A 84 6.55 -9.21 4.41
C ILE A 84 5.86 -10.57 4.37
N GLN A 85 6.07 -11.29 3.28
CA GLN A 85 5.58 -12.65 3.11
C GLN A 85 6.76 -13.60 2.98
N GLN A 86 6.84 -14.57 3.87
CA GLN A 86 7.85 -15.61 3.82
C GLN A 86 7.56 -16.56 2.67
N ILE A 87 8.54 -16.73 1.79
CA ILE A 87 8.48 -17.71 0.70
C ILE A 87 8.73 -19.10 1.29
N PRO A 88 7.89 -20.11 0.97
CA PRO A 88 8.14 -21.49 1.38
C PRO A 88 9.50 -22.00 0.89
N HIS A 89 10.28 -22.61 1.79
CA HIS A 89 11.57 -23.21 1.45
C HIS A 89 11.39 -24.72 1.23
N PRO A 90 12.06 -25.35 0.23
CA PRO A 90 11.85 -26.75 -0.10
C PRO A 90 12.27 -27.73 1.00
N VAL A 91 13.23 -27.36 1.85
CA VAL A 91 13.80 -28.24 2.90
C VAL A 91 13.36 -27.83 4.30
N PHE A 92 13.09 -26.54 4.50
CA PHE A 92 12.95 -25.97 5.83
C PHE A 92 11.60 -25.29 6.00
N SER A 93 10.95 -25.57 7.13
CA SER A 93 9.80 -24.84 7.61
C SER A 93 10.24 -23.93 8.76
N ARG A 94 9.74 -22.70 8.83
CA ARG A 94 10.00 -21.80 9.96
C ARG A 94 8.83 -21.86 10.93
N GLU A 95 9.12 -22.15 12.20
CA GLU A 95 8.14 -22.09 13.29
C GLU A 95 8.63 -21.06 14.32
N GLY A 96 8.16 -19.82 14.17
CA GLY A 96 8.61 -18.68 14.99
C GLY A 96 10.10 -18.38 14.77
N ASN A 97 10.93 -18.62 15.80
CA ASN A 97 12.38 -18.47 15.73
C ASN A 97 13.12 -19.79 15.48
N ASN A 98 12.39 -20.88 15.27
CA ASN A 98 12.95 -22.20 15.04
C ASN A 98 12.88 -22.58 13.56
N LEU A 99 13.82 -23.44 13.15
CA LEU A 99 13.85 -24.06 11.84
C LEU A 99 13.51 -25.55 11.99
N LYS A 100 12.54 -26.03 11.22
CA LYS A 100 12.09 -27.41 11.19
C LYS A 100 12.46 -28.03 9.85
N MET A 101 13.01 -29.24 9.89
CA MET A 101 13.33 -30.05 8.72
C MET A 101 12.78 -31.45 8.94
N GLU A 102 12.20 -32.04 7.90
CA GLU A 102 11.77 -33.43 7.92
C GLU A 102 12.79 -34.27 7.17
N GLN A 103 13.32 -35.29 7.85
CA GLN A 103 14.34 -36.19 7.30
C GLN A 103 13.85 -37.63 7.41
N GLU A 104 13.71 -38.27 6.27
CA GLU A 104 13.39 -39.69 6.21
C GLU A 104 14.62 -40.52 6.58
N ILE A 105 14.45 -41.43 7.52
CA ILE A 105 15.49 -42.39 7.95
C ILE A 105 14.95 -43.81 7.88
N SER A 106 15.84 -44.76 7.57
CA SER A 106 15.49 -46.18 7.61
C SER A 106 15.35 -46.69 9.04
N LEU A 107 14.51 -47.72 9.24
CA LEU A 107 14.36 -48.38 10.55
C LEU A 107 15.69 -48.87 11.12
N LYS A 108 16.59 -49.38 10.26
CA LYS A 108 17.93 -49.82 10.66
C LYS A 108 18.77 -48.67 11.24
N GLN A 109 18.73 -47.50 10.60
CA GLN A 109 19.41 -46.30 11.09
C GLN A 109 18.83 -45.85 12.44
N ALA A 110 17.51 -45.86 12.59
CA ALA A 110 16.85 -45.50 13.84
C ALA A 110 17.25 -46.41 15.01
N LEU A 111 17.41 -47.72 14.78
CA LEU A 111 17.75 -48.71 15.82
C LEU A 111 19.24 -48.80 16.14
N LEU A 112 20.12 -48.67 15.14
CA LEU A 112 21.57 -48.87 15.31
C LEU A 112 22.35 -47.55 15.49
N GLY A 113 21.65 -46.42 15.40
CA GLY A 113 22.26 -45.09 15.37
C GLY A 113 22.72 -44.71 13.97
N PHE A 114 22.74 -43.41 13.71
CA PHE A 114 23.17 -42.83 12.44
C PHE A 114 23.77 -41.45 12.65
N LYS A 115 24.44 -40.95 11.62
CA LYS A 115 24.88 -39.55 11.51
C LYS A 115 24.37 -39.02 10.18
N ILE A 116 23.85 -37.79 10.19
CA ILE A 116 23.43 -37.06 8.99
C ILE A 116 24.11 -35.71 9.06
N GLU A 117 24.68 -35.30 7.93
CA GLU A 117 25.18 -33.95 7.71
C GLU A 117 24.03 -33.11 7.19
N VAL A 118 23.77 -31.96 7.82
CA VAL A 118 22.64 -31.09 7.50
C VAL A 118 23.19 -29.80 6.94
N THR A 119 22.87 -29.49 5.68
CA THR A 119 23.23 -28.19 5.11
C THR A 119 22.31 -27.11 5.67
N HIS A 120 22.87 -26.19 6.45
CA HIS A 120 22.17 -25.05 7.04
C HIS A 120 21.89 -23.94 6.01
N LEU A 121 21.07 -22.94 6.39
CA LEU A 121 20.68 -21.82 5.51
C LEU A 121 21.86 -20.90 5.12
N ASP A 122 22.93 -20.92 5.91
CA ASP A 122 24.18 -20.21 5.64
C ASP A 122 25.17 -21.01 4.76
N GLY A 123 24.81 -22.25 4.41
CA GLY A 123 25.63 -23.14 3.58
C GLY A 123 26.67 -23.95 4.35
N HIS A 124 26.70 -23.86 5.69
CA HIS A 124 27.54 -24.74 6.51
C HIS A 124 26.93 -26.14 6.65
N GLN A 125 27.79 -27.13 6.88
CA GLN A 125 27.45 -28.55 7.08
C GLN A 125 27.71 -28.98 8.52
#